data_AF-A0AAU8RTY2-F1
#
_entry.id   AF-A0AAU8RTY2-F1
#
_cell.length_a   1.000
_cell.length_b   1.000
_cell.length_c   1.000
_cell.angle_alpha   90.00
_cell.angle_beta   90.00
_cell.angle_gamma   90.00
#
_symmetry.space_group_name_H-M   'P 1'
#
loop_
_entity.id
_entity.type
_entity.pdbx_description
1 polymer ?
#
loop_
_entity_poly.entity_id
_entity_poly.type
_entity_poly.pdbx_seq_one_letter_code
_entity_poly.pdbx_strand_id
1 'polypeptide(L)'
;MPEFYGSVAGADAYHSARANAAWAGSDEAKQAALIRASAYIDGKYQQQNSCGRWESMFPGVKTGGRAQELQWPRTGATDNEGAAIPPDEVPAEIERATYEAALRELVNPGSLSPDYVAAEAIKRQKVDVLEIEYQASTDGGVPTRPVLTVVDELVAPLLRSNRLCGVAVFVV
;
A
#
# COMPACT_ATOMS: atom_id res chain seq x y z
N MET A 1 -6.50 13.37 16.89
CA MET A 1 -6.24 13.88 15.53
C MET A 1 -6.00 12.64 14.68
N PRO A 2 -6.59 12.51 13.49
CA PRO A 2 -6.41 11.28 12.69
C PRO A 2 -4.93 11.12 12.33
N GLU A 3 -4.37 9.93 12.55
CA GLU A 3 -2.98 9.64 12.23
C GLU A 3 -2.84 9.21 10.77
N PHE A 4 -1.87 9.79 10.06
CA PHE A 4 -1.48 9.42 8.70
C PHE A 4 0.03 9.57 8.56
N TYR A 5 0.62 8.88 7.59
CA TYR A 5 2.07 8.97 7.34
C TYR A 5 2.42 10.26 6.60
N GLY A 6 3.52 10.90 7.03
CA GLY A 6 4.04 12.12 6.44
C GLY A 6 3.25 13.37 6.84
N SER A 7 3.22 14.37 5.94
CA SER A 7 2.51 15.64 6.16
C SER A 7 1.89 16.16 4.86
N VAL A 8 0.88 17.02 4.95
CA VAL A 8 0.30 17.68 3.76
C VAL A 8 1.35 18.49 3.01
N ALA A 9 2.20 19.23 3.74
CA ALA A 9 3.30 20.00 3.16
C ALA A 9 4.35 19.09 2.48
N GLY A 10 4.66 17.93 3.07
CA GLY A 10 5.54 16.92 2.48
C GLY A 10 4.97 16.33 1.20
N ALA A 11 3.67 16.00 1.19
CA ALA A 11 2.96 15.53 0.00
C ALA A 11 2.96 16.59 -1.11
N ASP A 12 2.71 17.86 -0.77
CA ASP A 12 2.74 18.97 -1.72
C ASP A 12 4.12 19.11 -2.38
N ALA A 13 5.19 19.10 -1.60
CA ALA A 13 6.56 19.13 -2.12
C ALA A 13 6.86 17.91 -3.01
N TYR A 14 6.44 16.71 -2.58
CA TYR A 14 6.66 15.47 -3.31
C TYR A 14 5.98 15.45 -4.68
N HIS A 15 4.70 15.87 -4.74
CA HIS A 15 3.92 15.90 -5.97
C HIS A 15 4.32 17.06 -6.89
N SER A 16 4.70 18.22 -6.33
CA SER A 16 5.23 19.36 -7.09
C SER A 16 6.53 18.97 -7.82
N ALA A 17 7.45 18.29 -7.14
CA ALA A 17 8.70 17.81 -7.74
C ALA A 17 8.50 16.81 -8.90
N ARG A 18 7.32 16.18 -8.98
CA ARG A 18 6.95 15.21 -10.03
C ARG A 18 5.97 15.76 -11.05
N ALA A 19 5.65 17.05 -10.99
CA ALA A 19 4.65 17.69 -11.84
C ALA A 19 3.28 16.98 -11.84
N ASN A 20 2.89 16.41 -10.70
CA ASN A 20 1.60 15.72 -10.54
C ASN A 20 0.46 16.74 -10.40
N ALA A 21 -0.03 17.27 -11.52
CA ALA A 21 -1.08 18.29 -11.55
C ALA A 21 -2.42 17.83 -10.94
N ALA A 22 -2.66 16.51 -10.85
CA ALA A 22 -3.84 15.94 -10.22
C ALA A 22 -3.82 16.03 -8.68
N TRP A 23 -2.66 16.32 -8.06
CA TRP A 23 -2.56 16.63 -6.63
C TRP A 23 -3.01 18.07 -6.38
N ALA A 24 -4.32 18.29 -6.38
CA ALA A 24 -4.94 19.60 -6.25
C ALA A 24 -6.16 19.55 -5.30
N GLY A 25 -6.56 20.70 -4.77
CA GLY A 25 -7.68 20.81 -3.83
C GLY A 25 -7.26 21.40 -2.48
N SER A 26 -8.18 21.36 -1.52
CA SER A 26 -7.95 21.92 -0.18
C SER A 26 -7.11 20.98 0.69
N ASP A 27 -6.50 21.53 1.74
CA ASP A 27 -5.69 20.76 2.68
C ASP A 27 -6.51 19.70 3.42
N GLU A 28 -7.80 19.95 3.65
CA GLU A 28 -8.73 18.97 4.24
C GLU A 28 -8.94 17.76 3.32
N ALA A 29 -9.07 17.99 2.00
CA ALA A 29 -9.23 16.92 1.02
C ALA A 29 -7.95 16.07 0.90
N LYS A 30 -6.78 16.73 0.88
CA LYS A 30 -5.48 16.07 0.89
C LYS A 30 -5.26 15.26 2.17
N GLN A 31 -5.60 15.82 3.32
CA GLN A 31 -5.51 15.12 4.60
C GLN A 31 -6.42 13.88 4.62
N ALA A 32 -7.66 13.99 4.14
CA ALA A 32 -8.55 12.85 4.03
C ALA A 32 -8.01 11.75 3.10
N ALA A 33 -7.35 12.14 2.00
CA ALA A 33 -6.70 11.20 1.09
C ALA A 33 -5.49 10.50 1.73
N LEU A 34 -4.66 11.24 2.49
CA LEU A 34 -3.52 10.68 3.22
C LEU A 34 -3.95 9.67 4.31
N ILE A 35 -5.06 9.93 4.99
CA ILE A 35 -5.63 8.99 5.98
C ILE A 35 -6.02 7.68 5.30
N ARG A 36 -6.77 7.75 4.19
CA ARG A 36 -7.16 6.54 3.41
C ARG A 36 -5.95 5.80 2.85
N ALA A 37 -4.96 6.54 2.36
CA ALA A 37 -3.71 5.98 1.85
C ALA A 37 -2.89 5.25 2.93
N SER A 38 -2.80 5.83 4.13
CA SER A 38 -2.10 5.23 5.26
C SER A 38 -2.77 3.92 5.70
N ALA A 39 -4.10 3.93 5.81
CA ALA A 39 -4.88 2.73 6.10
C ALA A 39 -4.72 1.66 5.00
N TYR A 40 -4.66 2.08 3.73
CA TYR A 40 -4.42 1.18 2.60
C TYR A 40 -3.06 0.47 2.72
N ILE A 41 -1.98 1.22 2.97
CA ILE A 41 -0.62 0.64 3.14
C ILE A 41 -0.61 -0.35 4.29
N ASP A 42 -1.13 0.06 5.44
CA ASP A 42 -1.14 -0.77 6.64
C ASP A 42 -1.90 -2.08 6.46
N GLY A 43 -3.01 -2.04 5.71
CA GLY A 43 -3.81 -3.22 5.37
C GLY A 43 -3.23 -4.04 4.21
N LYS A 44 -2.55 -3.43 3.24
CA LYS A 44 -1.97 -4.11 2.07
C LYS A 44 -0.81 -5.01 2.47
N TYR A 45 0.04 -4.55 3.39
CA TYR A 45 1.21 -5.30 3.87
C TYR A 45 0.92 -6.13 5.13
N GLN A 46 -0.33 -6.60 5.27
CA GLN A 46 -0.67 -7.72 6.15
C GLN A 46 -0.72 -9.00 5.33
N GLN A 47 -0.09 -10.05 5.83
CA GLN A 47 -0.12 -11.37 5.20
C GLN A 47 -0.49 -12.43 6.24
N GLN A 48 -1.19 -13.48 5.80
CA GLN A 48 -1.38 -14.66 6.62
C GLN A 48 -0.09 -15.49 6.64
N ASN A 49 0.41 -15.78 7.83
CA ASN A 49 1.49 -16.74 7.98
C ASN A 49 1.01 -18.18 7.70
N SER A 50 1.92 -19.14 7.74
CA SER A 50 1.62 -20.56 7.47
C SER A 50 0.56 -21.18 8.38
N CYS A 51 0.27 -20.55 9.53
CA CYS A 51 -0.78 -20.96 10.46
C CYS A 51 -2.12 -20.23 10.23
N GLY A 52 -2.24 -19.42 9.17
CA GLY A 52 -3.43 -18.63 8.86
C GLY A 52 -3.63 -17.40 9.74
N ARG A 53 -2.64 -17.03 10.57
CA ARG A 53 -2.69 -15.82 11.41
C ARG A 53 -2.20 -14.63 10.61
N TRP A 54 -2.94 -13.52 10.67
CA TRP A 54 -2.51 -12.25 10.11
C TRP A 54 -1.30 -11.70 10.85
N GLU A 55 -0.29 -11.34 10.08
CA GLU A 55 0.97 -10.77 10.54
C GLU A 55 1.40 -9.66 9.58
N SER A 56 2.04 -8.63 10.12
CA SER A 56 2.58 -7.56 9.31
C SER A 56 3.83 -8.05 8.58
N MET A 57 3.94 -7.73 7.29
CA MET A 57 5.15 -7.99 6.50
C MET A 57 6.32 -7.07 6.90
N PHE A 58 6.05 -6.02 7.69
CA PHE A 58 7.07 -5.10 8.14
C PHE A 58 7.93 -5.70 9.26
N PRO A 59 9.26 -5.48 9.20
CA PRO A 59 10.21 -5.96 10.20
C PRO A 59 9.99 -5.28 11.56
N GLY A 60 10.39 -5.96 12.63
CA GLY A 60 10.29 -5.43 13.99
C GLY A 60 8.86 -5.44 14.53
N VAL A 61 8.64 -4.70 15.61
CA VAL A 61 7.34 -4.60 16.29
C VAL A 61 6.93 -3.14 16.46
N LYS A 62 5.63 -2.84 16.46
CA LYS A 62 5.13 -1.48 16.71
C LYS A 62 5.70 -0.93 18.02
N THR A 63 6.35 0.24 17.97
CA THR A 63 7.00 0.85 19.15
C THR A 63 5.97 1.16 20.23
N GLY A 64 4.80 1.71 19.86
CA GLY A 64 3.69 2.01 20.76
C GLY A 64 2.74 0.82 21.02
N GLY A 65 3.08 -0.38 20.57
CA GLY A 65 2.27 -1.57 20.77
C GLY A 65 0.83 -1.44 20.26
N ARG A 66 -0.16 -1.81 21.08
CA ARG A 66 -1.60 -1.78 20.72
C ARG A 66 -2.21 -0.38 20.68
N ALA A 67 -1.59 0.60 21.35
CA ALA A 67 -2.08 1.98 21.37
C ALA A 67 -1.73 2.72 20.06
N GLN A 68 -0.75 2.24 19.31
CA GLN A 68 -0.36 2.76 18.02
C GLN A 68 -1.29 2.23 16.92
N GLU A 69 -2.05 3.13 16.30
CA GLU A 69 -2.98 2.78 15.23
C GLU A 69 -2.22 2.33 13.97
N LEU A 70 -1.23 3.14 13.54
CA LEU A 70 -0.43 2.89 12.34
C LEU A 70 0.64 1.80 12.53
N GLN A 71 1.11 1.16 11.44
CA GLN A 71 2.19 0.17 11.47
C GLN A 71 3.56 0.71 11.86
N TRP A 72 3.86 1.97 11.53
CA TRP A 72 5.08 2.67 11.91
C TRP A 72 4.77 3.77 12.95
N PRO A 73 5.71 4.10 13.86
CA PRO A 73 7.10 3.63 13.95
C PRO A 73 7.25 2.21 14.56
N ARG A 74 8.45 1.60 14.42
CA ARG A 74 8.71 0.20 14.82
C ARG A 74 10.08 0.00 15.48
N THR A 75 10.13 -0.76 16.57
CA THR A 75 11.37 -1.17 17.25
C THR A 75 11.93 -2.46 16.67
N GLY A 76 13.25 -2.49 16.46
CA GLY A 76 13.95 -3.67 15.92
C GLY A 76 13.69 -3.92 14.43
N ALA A 77 13.23 -2.89 13.72
CA ALA A 77 13.08 -2.90 12.28
C ALA A 77 14.45 -2.76 11.60
N THR A 78 14.65 -3.51 10.52
CA THR A 78 15.82 -3.36 9.64
C THR A 78 15.31 -3.36 8.21
N ASP A 79 15.96 -2.62 7.33
CA ASP A 79 15.69 -2.73 5.90
C ASP A 79 16.16 -4.08 5.32
N ASN A 80 15.96 -4.27 4.02
CA ASN A 80 16.39 -5.45 3.27
C ASN A 80 17.92 -5.55 3.14
N GLU A 81 18.66 -4.45 3.30
CA GLU A 81 20.14 -4.44 3.30
C GLU A 81 20.72 -4.76 4.70
N GLY A 82 19.86 -4.83 5.72
CA GLY A 82 20.22 -5.11 7.12
C GLY A 82 20.54 -3.87 7.93
N ALA A 83 20.35 -2.66 7.40
CA ALA A 83 20.51 -1.42 8.15
C ALA A 83 19.35 -1.25 9.14
N ALA A 84 19.67 -0.84 10.36
CA ALA A 84 18.67 -0.63 11.40
C ALA A 84 17.86 0.64 11.14
N ILE A 85 16.54 0.54 11.28
CA ILE A 85 15.63 1.67 11.20
C ILE A 85 15.36 2.16 12.63
N PRO A 86 15.54 3.46 12.94
CA PRO A 86 15.29 3.99 14.27
C PRO A 86 13.85 3.78 14.76
N PRO A 87 13.65 3.50 16.06
CA PRO A 87 12.33 3.16 16.61
C PRO A 87 11.35 4.33 16.74
N ASP A 88 11.82 5.55 16.50
CA ASP A 88 11.11 6.82 16.49
C ASP A 88 10.91 7.39 15.08
N GLU A 89 11.38 6.67 14.05
CA GLU A 89 11.33 7.10 12.65
C GLU A 89 10.22 6.37 11.88
N VAL A 90 9.53 7.12 11.01
CA VAL A 90 8.75 6.57 9.91
C VAL A 90 9.63 6.61 8.66
N PRO A 91 9.93 5.48 8.01
CA PRO A 91 10.80 5.47 6.84
C PRO A 91 10.25 6.34 5.71
N ALA A 92 11.15 7.05 5.02
CA ALA A 92 10.78 7.89 3.89
C ALA A 92 10.10 7.10 2.76
N GLU A 93 10.40 5.81 2.61
CA GLU A 93 9.73 4.89 1.68
C GLU A 93 8.23 4.79 1.98
N ILE A 94 7.83 4.69 3.25
CA ILE A 94 6.42 4.62 3.68
C ILE A 94 5.72 5.95 3.41
N GLU A 95 6.38 7.07 3.70
CA GLU A 95 5.81 8.40 3.40
C GLU A 95 5.59 8.58 1.91
N ARG A 96 6.62 8.30 1.09
CA ARG A 96 6.53 8.41 -0.38
C ARG A 96 5.46 7.50 -0.95
N ALA A 97 5.38 6.26 -0.46
CA ALA A 97 4.32 5.33 -0.85
C ALA A 97 2.93 5.85 -0.47
N THR A 98 2.81 6.51 0.69
CA THR A 98 1.56 7.12 1.15
C THR A 98 1.17 8.27 0.23
N TYR A 99 2.11 9.09 -0.22
CA TYR A 99 1.84 10.18 -1.18
C TYR A 99 1.33 9.64 -2.52
N GLU A 100 1.95 8.57 -3.07
CA GLU A 100 1.47 7.93 -4.31
C GLU A 100 0.07 7.31 -4.18
N ALA A 101 -0.22 6.68 -3.04
CA ALA A 101 -1.54 6.16 -2.74
C ALA A 101 -2.56 7.29 -2.52
N ALA A 102 -2.16 8.37 -1.83
CA ALA A 102 -3.02 9.51 -1.55
C ALA A 102 -3.43 10.24 -2.83
N LEU A 103 -2.56 10.34 -3.83
CA LEU A 103 -2.92 10.88 -5.13
C LEU A 103 -4.10 10.13 -5.76
N ARG A 104 -4.11 8.79 -5.69
CA ARG A 104 -5.24 8.00 -6.20
C ARG A 104 -6.50 8.17 -5.37
N GLU A 105 -6.38 8.24 -4.05
CA GLU A 105 -7.50 8.50 -3.14
C GLU A 105 -8.05 9.93 -3.24
N LEU A 106 -7.25 10.89 -3.72
CA LEU A 106 -7.70 12.25 -3.98
C LEU A 106 -8.47 12.34 -5.30
N VAL A 107 -7.99 11.67 -6.34
CA VAL A 107 -8.65 11.64 -7.66
C VAL A 107 -9.91 10.77 -7.64
N ASN A 108 -9.88 9.63 -6.97
CA ASN A 108 -11.01 8.71 -6.83
C ASN A 108 -11.08 8.14 -5.41
N PRO A 109 -11.77 8.83 -4.48
CA PRO A 109 -11.91 8.38 -3.10
C PRO A 109 -12.51 6.98 -2.97
N GLY A 110 -11.89 6.12 -2.17
CA GLY A 110 -12.33 4.74 -1.92
C GLY A 110 -11.87 3.72 -2.96
N SER A 111 -11.15 4.16 -3.99
CA SER A 111 -10.68 3.26 -5.06
C SER A 111 -9.66 2.21 -4.58
N LEU A 112 -8.91 2.47 -3.50
CA LEU A 112 -7.89 1.55 -3.01
C LEU A 112 -8.44 0.46 -2.06
N SER A 113 -9.63 0.68 -1.50
CA SER A 113 -10.31 -0.21 -0.56
C SER A 113 -11.81 -0.33 -0.91
N PRO A 114 -12.17 -0.85 -2.09
CA PRO A 114 -13.57 -1.04 -2.46
C PRO A 114 -14.22 -2.09 -1.56
N ASP A 115 -15.39 -1.78 -1.01
CA ASP A 115 -16.23 -2.75 -0.31
C ASP A 115 -16.73 -3.79 -1.33
N TYR A 116 -16.28 -5.04 -1.18
CA TYR A 116 -16.70 -6.14 -2.04
C TYR A 116 -18.00 -6.76 -1.52
N VAL A 117 -19.09 -6.55 -2.27
CA VAL A 117 -20.31 -7.34 -2.11
C VAL A 117 -20.30 -8.43 -3.19
N ALA A 118 -20.10 -9.69 -2.77
CA ALA A 118 -20.02 -10.86 -3.66
C ALA A 118 -21.24 -11.09 -4.58
N ALA A 119 -22.32 -10.32 -4.41
CA ALA A 119 -23.53 -10.38 -5.21
C ALA A 119 -23.43 -9.66 -6.57
N GLU A 120 -22.43 -8.81 -6.80
CA GLU A 120 -22.32 -7.97 -8.00
C GLU A 120 -21.25 -8.44 -9.00
N ALA A 121 -20.91 -9.74 -9.00
CA ALA A 121 -20.19 -10.35 -10.11
C ALA A 121 -21.11 -10.40 -11.36
N ILE A 122 -21.37 -9.25 -11.98
CA ILE A 122 -22.09 -9.15 -13.25
C ILE A 122 -21.21 -9.80 -14.32
N LYS A 123 -21.54 -11.06 -14.61
CA LYS A 123 -20.78 -12.00 -15.45
C LYS A 123 -20.79 -11.67 -16.96
N ARG A 124 -21.46 -10.58 -17.39
CA ARG A 124 -21.40 -9.99 -18.74
C ARG A 124 -22.26 -8.73 -18.79
N GLN A 125 -21.72 -7.62 -19.28
CA GLN A 125 -22.53 -6.52 -19.84
C GLN A 125 -22.16 -6.38 -21.31
N LYS A 126 -23.11 -6.72 -22.19
CA LYS A 126 -22.95 -6.62 -23.64
C LYS A 126 -23.31 -5.18 -24.02
N VAL A 127 -22.31 -4.36 -24.35
CA VAL A 127 -22.51 -3.11 -25.09
C VAL A 127 -22.30 -3.49 -26.56
N ASP A 128 -23.36 -3.44 -27.36
CA ASP A 128 -23.24 -3.69 -28.80
C ASP A 128 -22.24 -2.67 -29.38
N VAL A 129 -21.20 -3.19 -30.04
CA VAL A 129 -20.09 -2.48 -30.69
C VAL A 129 -18.91 -2.07 -29.79
N LEU A 130 -18.30 -3.02 -29.05
CA LEU A 130 -16.83 -3.23 -29.00
C LEU A 130 -16.53 -4.45 -28.12
N GLU A 131 -15.85 -5.46 -28.68
CA GLU A 131 -15.39 -6.65 -27.95
C GLU A 131 -13.95 -6.37 -27.47
N ILE A 132 -13.76 -6.19 -26.16
CA ILE A 132 -12.43 -6.19 -25.54
C ILE A 132 -12.36 -7.45 -24.69
N GLU A 133 -11.62 -8.44 -25.18
CA GLU A 133 -11.29 -9.65 -24.44
C GLU A 133 -10.20 -9.33 -23.42
N TYR A 134 -10.58 -9.14 -22.16
CA TYR A 134 -9.62 -9.22 -21.05
C TYR A 134 -9.36 -10.71 -20.79
N GLN A 135 -8.11 -11.16 -20.94
CA GLN A 135 -7.71 -12.51 -20.58
C GLN A 135 -8.14 -12.82 -19.15
N ALA A 136 -9.06 -13.77 -19.01
CA ALA A 136 -9.53 -14.25 -17.73
C ALA A 136 -8.38 -14.99 -17.03
N SER A 137 -7.82 -14.39 -15.99
CA SER A 137 -6.99 -15.12 -15.04
C SER A 137 -7.88 -16.14 -14.34
N THR A 138 -7.59 -17.42 -14.54
CA THR A 138 -8.25 -18.54 -13.87
C THR A 138 -7.80 -18.61 -12.41
N ASP A 139 -8.43 -17.81 -11.56
CA ASP A 139 -8.71 -18.18 -10.18
C ASP A 139 -9.84 -17.27 -9.67
N GLY A 140 -10.73 -17.85 -8.85
CA GLY A 140 -12.03 -17.28 -8.47
C GLY A 140 -11.97 -15.80 -8.10
N GLY A 141 -12.95 -15.03 -8.60
CA GLY A 141 -13.03 -13.58 -8.50
C GLY A 141 -12.71 -13.03 -7.12
N VAL A 142 -11.44 -12.68 -6.92
CA VAL A 142 -10.99 -11.82 -5.85
C VAL A 142 -11.29 -10.39 -6.30
N PRO A 143 -11.89 -9.53 -5.46
CA PRO A 143 -11.97 -8.11 -5.77
C PRO A 143 -10.58 -7.60 -6.12
N THR A 144 -10.39 -7.18 -7.37
CA THR A 144 -9.09 -6.68 -7.86
C THR A 144 -8.88 -5.29 -7.27
N ARG A 145 -8.31 -5.24 -6.06
CA ARG A 145 -7.71 -4.00 -5.54
C ARG A 145 -6.77 -3.46 -6.63
N PRO A 146 -6.85 -2.19 -7.01
CA PRO A 146 -5.96 -1.64 -8.02
C PRO A 146 -4.51 -1.95 -7.65
N VAL A 147 -3.76 -2.52 -8.60
CA VAL A 147 -2.34 -2.83 -8.39
C VAL A 147 -1.55 -1.53 -8.58
N LEU A 148 -1.18 -0.90 -7.47
CA LEU A 148 -0.27 0.23 -7.46
C LEU A 148 1.16 -0.30 -7.39
N THR A 149 1.74 -0.64 -8.55
CA THR A 149 3.12 -1.17 -8.61
C THR A 149 4.13 -0.22 -8.00
N VAL A 150 3.97 1.09 -8.20
CA VAL A 150 4.83 2.13 -7.60
C VAL A 150 4.84 2.06 -6.06
N VAL A 151 3.69 1.77 -5.44
CA VAL A 151 3.62 1.62 -3.98
C VAL A 151 4.38 0.37 -3.54
N ASP A 152 4.27 -0.73 -4.30
CA ASP A 152 5.03 -1.96 -4.01
C ASP A 152 6.53 -1.77 -4.21
N GLU A 153 6.93 -1.08 -5.27
CA GLU A 153 8.33 -0.76 -5.56
C GLU A 153 8.95 0.13 -4.49
N LEU A 154 8.21 1.11 -3.98
CA LEU A 154 8.68 2.01 -2.91
C LEU A 154 8.82 1.28 -1.58
N VAL A 155 7.90 0.37 -1.25
CA VAL A 155 7.90 -0.33 0.04
C VAL A 155 8.79 -1.58 0.03
N ALA A 156 9.08 -2.14 -1.14
CA ALA A 156 9.91 -3.35 -1.29
C ALA A 156 11.22 -3.36 -0.48
N PRO A 157 12.00 -2.26 -0.39
CA PRO A 157 13.24 -2.22 0.41
C PRO A 157 13.01 -2.44 1.91
N LEU A 158 11.80 -2.19 2.42
CA LEU A 158 11.46 -2.35 3.83
C LEU A 158 10.87 -3.73 4.16
N LEU A 159 10.52 -4.52 3.15
CA LEU A 159 9.90 -5.82 3.36
C LEU A 159 10.98 -6.86 3.54
N ARG A 160 11.00 -7.52 4.71
CA ARG A 160 11.87 -8.69 4.88
C ARG A 160 11.34 -9.82 4.01
N SER A 161 12.19 -10.32 3.10
CA SER A 161 11.94 -11.61 2.47
C SER A 161 12.05 -12.69 3.54
N ASN A 162 10.91 -13.08 4.14
CA ASN A 162 10.86 -14.24 5.04
C ASN A 162 11.07 -15.56 4.26
N ARG A 163 11.19 -15.48 2.94
CA ARG A 163 11.80 -16.54 2.14
C ARG A 163 13.28 -16.22 2.06
N LEU A 164 14.10 -17.01 2.74
CA LEU A 164 15.47 -17.25 2.29
C LEU A 164 15.39 -17.40 0.77
N CYS A 165 16.00 -16.48 0.03
CA CYS A 165 16.22 -16.70 -1.39
C CYS A 165 17.16 -17.90 -1.43
N GLY A 166 16.60 -19.11 -1.44
CA GLY A 166 17.36 -20.33 -1.54
C GLY A 166 18.22 -20.15 -2.78
N VAL A 167 19.53 -20.27 -2.62
CA VAL A 167 20.50 -20.26 -3.71
C VAL A 167 19.88 -21.05 -4.86
N ALA A 168 19.50 -20.36 -5.93
CA ALA A 168 18.94 -21.01 -7.10
C ALA A 168 20.09 -21.79 -7.73
N VAL A 169 20.23 -23.06 -7.33
CA VAL A 169 21.07 -24.01 -8.04
C VAL A 169 20.37 -24.26 -9.37
N PHE A 170 20.73 -23.48 -10.38
CA PHE A 170 20.47 -23.83 -11.77
C PHE A 170 21.24 -25.12 -12.04
N VAL A 171 20.55 -26.25 -11.99
CA VAL A 171 21.06 -27.49 -12.57
C VAL A 171 20.98 -27.29 -14.08
N VAL A 172 22.16 -27.15 -14.70
CA VAL A 172 22.36 -27.18 -16.16
C VAL A 172 22.26 -28.62 -16.65
#